data_AF-A0A9C7LAZ3-F1
#
_entry.id   AF-A0A9C7LAZ3-F1
#
_cell.length_a   1.000
_cell.length_b   1.000
_cell.length_c   1.000
_cell.angle_alpha   90.00
_cell.angle_beta   90.00
_cell.angle_gamma   90.00
#
_symmetry.space_group_name_H-M   'P 1'
#
loop_
_entity.id
_entity.type
_entity.pdbx_description
1 polymer ?
#
loop_
_entity_poly.entity_id
_entity_poly.type
_entity_poly.pdbx_seq_one_letter_code
_entity_poly.pdbx_strand_id
1 'polypeptide(L)' 'MKKDTPNNDNLKLAGRDYQVEDYKRNDQLSSGLATSHEQVSDSYMVGEVDSLIGDVNGKNIAIVPDELKEK' A
#
# COMPACT_ATOMS: atom_id res chain seq x y z
N MET A 1 31.98 8.75 21.44
CA MET A 1 30.88 8.16 20.64
C MET A 1 31.35 6.83 20.09
N LYS A 2 30.58 5.75 20.33
CA LYS A 2 30.78 4.48 19.63
C LYS A 2 30.23 4.69 18.21
N LYS A 3 31.03 4.38 17.18
CA LYS A 3 30.59 4.48 15.79
C LYS A 3 29.77 3.23 15.52
N ASP A 4 28.45 3.38 15.42
CA ASP A 4 27.59 2.28 15.00
C ASP A 4 27.94 1.95 13.55
N THR A 5 28.63 0.82 13.35
CA THR A 5 28.91 0.31 12.02
C THR A 5 27.56 0.03 11.37
N PRO A 6 27.25 0.62 10.20
CA PRO A 6 25.96 0.40 9.56
C PRO A 6 25.81 -1.10 9.29
N ASN A 7 24.78 -1.69 9.91
CA ASN A 7 24.44 -3.08 9.66
C ASN A 7 24.14 -3.22 8.16
N ASN A 8 24.90 -4.07 7.48
CA ASN A 8 24.84 -4.23 6.02
C ASN A 8 23.43 -4.66 5.56
N ASP A 9 22.68 -5.32 6.44
CA ASP A 9 21.31 -5.73 6.16
C ASP A 9 20.32 -4.54 6.16
N ASN A 10 20.58 -3.48 6.93
CA ASN A 10 19.79 -2.25 6.88
C ASN A 10 20.01 -1.52 5.54
N LEU A 11 21.22 -1.58 4.98
CA LEU A 11 21.51 -1.04 3.65
C LEU A 11 20.80 -1.82 2.54
N LYS A 12 20.60 -3.13 2.70
CA LYS A 12 19.83 -3.94 1.73
C LYS A 12 18.33 -3.63 1.76
N LEU A 13 17.84 -3.12 2.89
CA LEU A 13 16.44 -2.76 3.09
C LEU A 13 16.13 -1.38 2.50
N ALA A 14 17.02 -0.41 2.72
CA ALA A 14 16.88 0.95 2.23
C ALA A 14 17.18 1.02 0.72
N GLY A 15 16.20 1.44 -0.08
CA GLY A 15 16.37 1.62 -1.53
C GLY A 15 16.18 0.36 -2.37
N ARG A 16 15.58 -0.70 -1.80
CA ARG A 16 15.14 -1.86 -2.57
C ARG A 16 13.83 -1.52 -3.29
N ASP A 17 13.84 -1.62 -4.61
CA ASP A 17 12.62 -1.52 -5.42
C ASP A 17 11.85 -2.85 -5.46
N TYR A 18 10.56 -2.76 -5.78
CA TYR A 18 9.71 -3.92 -6.01
C TYR A 18 10.27 -4.80 -7.14
N GLN A 19 10.21 -6.12 -6.94
CA GLN A 19 10.52 -7.14 -7.94
C GLN A 19 9.35 -8.12 -8.07
N VAL A 20 9.10 -8.67 -9.26
CA VAL A 20 7.98 -9.60 -9.50
C VAL A 20 8.03 -10.83 -8.59
N GLU A 21 9.24 -11.28 -8.25
CA GLU A 21 9.47 -12.40 -7.34
C GLU A 21 9.03 -12.10 -5.90
N ASP A 22 8.84 -10.83 -5.51
CA ASP A 22 8.39 -10.44 -4.16
C ASP A 22 7.02 -11.04 -3.80
N TYR A 23 6.17 -11.32 -4.80
CA TYR A 23 4.92 -12.07 -4.60
C TYR A 23 5.11 -13.49 -4.08
N LYS A 24 6.28 -14.08 -4.29
CA LYS A 24 6.59 -15.48 -3.95
C LYS A 24 7.53 -15.59 -2.75
N ARG A 25 8.11 -14.48 -2.31
CA ARG A 25 9.03 -14.45 -1.16
C ARG A 25 8.23 -14.46 0.14
N ASN A 26 8.81 -15.07 1.18
CA ASN A 26 8.17 -15.26 2.48
C ASN A 26 8.79 -14.37 3.57
N ASP A 27 9.22 -13.17 3.19
CA ASP A 27 9.76 -12.18 4.12
C ASP A 27 8.90 -10.90 4.12
N GLN A 28 8.86 -10.24 5.27
CA GLN A 28 7.95 -9.12 5.52
C GLN A 28 8.17 -7.93 4.58
N LEU A 29 9.42 -7.66 4.19
CA LEU A 29 9.69 -6.57 3.26
C LEU A 29 9.10 -6.89 1.87
N SER A 30 9.29 -8.11 1.38
CA SER A 30 8.74 -8.56 0.11
C SER A 30 7.22 -8.55 0.10
N SER A 31 6.58 -9.02 1.18
CA SER A 31 5.12 -8.94 1.32
C SER A 31 4.63 -7.49 1.28
N GLY A 32 5.33 -6.56 1.94
CA GLY A 32 4.98 -5.13 1.93
C GLY A 32 5.10 -4.52 0.53
N LEU A 33 6.22 -4.74 -0.16
CA LEU A 33 6.43 -4.22 -1.52
C LEU A 33 5.41 -4.79 -2.51
N ALA A 34 5.11 -6.09 -2.42
CA ALA A 34 4.10 -6.74 -3.24
C ALA A 34 2.69 -6.16 -3.00
N THR A 35 2.30 -5.98 -1.74
CA THR A 35 1.00 -5.39 -1.38
C THR A 35 0.86 -3.97 -1.94
N SER A 36 1.89 -3.13 -1.80
CA SER A 36 1.85 -1.76 -2.34
C SER A 36 1.79 -1.74 -3.87
N HIS A 37 2.48 -2.67 -4.55
CA HIS A 37 2.40 -2.80 -6.00
C HIS A 37 0.99 -3.21 -6.47
N GLU A 38 0.32 -4.11 -5.74
CA GLU A 38 -1.09 -4.46 -5.98
C GLU A 38 -2.01 -3.26 -5.79
N GLN A 39 -1.90 -2.54 -4.67
CA GLN A 39 -2.75 -1.36 -4.41
C GLN A 39 -2.64 -0.29 -5.50
N VAL A 40 -1.43 -0.03 -5.99
CA VAL A 40 -1.20 0.92 -7.11
C VAL A 40 -1.82 0.39 -8.40
N SER A 41 -1.66 -0.90 -8.69
CA SER A 41 -2.23 -1.53 -9.89
C SER A 41 -3.75 -1.54 -9.85
N ASP A 42 -4.34 -1.87 -8.70
CA ASP A 42 -5.78 -1.84 -8.45
C ASP A 42 -6.32 -0.43 -8.63
N SER A 43 -5.65 0.59 -8.07
CA SER A 43 -6.04 1.99 -8.27
C SER A 43 -5.99 2.40 -9.75
N TYR A 44 -4.96 1.96 -10.48
CA TYR A 44 -4.86 2.23 -11.92
C TYR A 44 -5.96 1.52 -12.73
N MET A 45 -6.31 0.29 -12.36
CA MET A 45 -7.25 -0.55 -13.10
C MET A 45 -8.73 -0.26 -12.77
N VAL A 46 -9.03 0.07 -11.51
CA VAL A 46 -10.34 0.51 -11.03
C VAL A 46 -10.62 1.95 -11.44
N GLY A 47 -9.58 2.78 -11.61
CA GLY A 47 -9.71 4.19 -11.96
C GLY A 47 -9.90 5.07 -10.72
N GLU A 48 -10.88 5.96 -10.72
CA GLU A 48 -11.19 6.78 -9.54
C GLU A 48 -11.55 5.87 -8.36
N VAL A 49 -10.85 6.04 -7.24
CA VAL A 49 -11.23 5.40 -5.97
C VAL A 49 -12.54 6.05 -5.55
N ASP A 50 -13.64 5.45 -5.96
CA ASP A 50 -14.95 5.84 -5.48
C ASP A 50 -14.89 5.74 -3.95
N SER A 51 -15.26 6.80 -3.24
CA SER A 51 -15.20 6.86 -1.77
C SER A 51 -16.30 6.01 -1.13
N LEU A 52 -16.59 4.87 -1.73
CA LEU A 52 -17.54 3.88 -1.29
C LEU A 52 -16.83 2.98 -0.27
N ILE A 53 -17.19 3.11 1.01
CA ILE A 53 -16.89 2.04 1.96
C ILE A 53 -17.91 0.93 1.72
N GLY A 54 -17.45 -0.32 1.64
CA GLY A 54 -18.35 -1.47 1.69
C GLY A 54 -18.92 -1.62 3.10
N ASP A 55 -20.24 -1.45 3.25
CA ASP A 55 -20.94 -1.85 4.48
C ASP A 55 -20.76 -3.36 4.69
N VAL A 56 -20.72 -3.81 5.95
CA VAL A 56 -20.62 -5.23 6.31
C VAL A 56 -21.78 -6.07 5.76
N ASN A 57 -22.86 -5.41 5.34
CA ASN A 57 -24.03 -5.99 4.66
C ASN A 57 -23.95 -5.96 3.13
N GLY A 58 -22.80 -5.61 2.55
CA GLY A 58 -22.57 -5.58 1.09
C GLY A 58 -23.16 -4.36 0.38
N LYS A 59 -23.52 -3.30 1.12
CA LYS A 59 -24.04 -2.05 0.55
C LYS A 59 -22.92 -1.02 0.46
N ASN A 60 -22.69 -0.47 -0.74
CA ASN A 60 -21.74 0.63 -0.89
C ASN A 60 -22.32 1.91 -0.26
N ILE A 61 -21.58 2.49 0.69
CA ILE A 61 -21.90 3.78 1.30
C ILE A 61 -20.95 4.85 0.77
N ALA A 62 -21.49 5.83 0.06
CA ALA A 62 -20.71 6.98 -0.39
C ALA A 62 -20.30 7.84 0.81
N ILE A 63 -19.00 7.98 1.02
CA ILE A 63 -18.47 9.03 1.88
C ILE A 63 -18.60 10.33 1.10
N VAL A 64 -19.68 11.06 1.33
CA VAL A 64 -19.78 12.45 0.91
C VAL A 64 -18.99 13.28 1.93
N PRO A 65 -17.89 13.95 1.54
CA PRO A 65 -17.20 14.90 2.42
C PRO A 65 -18.23 15.92 2.94
N ASP A 66 -18.17 16.26 4.23
CA ASP A 66 -19.15 17.16 4.84
C ASP A 66 -19.22 18.54 4.14
N GLU A 67 -18.14 18.92 3.44
CA GLU A 67 -18.02 20.14 2.63
C GLU A 67 -18.93 20.15 1.37
N LEU A 68 -19.50 19.02 0.97
CA LEU A 68 -20.37 18.89 -0.21
C LEU A 68 -21.84 18.61 0.16
N LYS A 69 -22.20 18.60 1.44
CA LYS A 69 -23.55 18.21 1.90
C LYS A 69 -24.63 19.27 1.78
N GLU A 70 -24.33 20.51 1.41
CA GLU A 70 -25.35 21.49 1.02
C GLU A 70 -24.84 22.45 -0.05
N LYS A 71 -25.46 22.39 -1.22
CA LYS A 71 -25.65 23.51 -2.14
C LYS A 71 -27.00 23.41 -2.82
#